data_AF-A0A2P5K7E1-F1
#
_entry.id   AF-A0A2P5K7E1-F1
#
_cell.length_a   1.000
_cell.length_b   1.000
_cell.length_c   1.000
_cell.angle_alpha   90.00
_cell.angle_beta   90.00
_cell.angle_gamma   90.00
#
_symmetry.space_group_name_H-M   'P 1'
#
loop_
_entity.id
_entity.type
_entity.pdbx_description
1 polymer ?
#
loop_
_entity_poly.entity_id
_entity_poly.type
_entity_poly.pdbx_seq_one_letter_code
_entity_poly.pdbx_strand_id
1 'polypeptide(L)'
;MTLANRIVMSPMCQYSASQGGVADWHMIHLGQLALSRAGMLDIEASVVEPAGRITPADLGLWDMCGTARRCDPRCIRCVPALNSTRVCVYDAEFHS
;
A
#
# COMPACT_ATOMS: atom_id res chain seq x y z
N MET A 1 12.65 -2.16 -13.80
CA MET A 1 12.82 -1.19 -12.69
C MET A 1 14.24 -1.29 -12.16
N THR A 2 14.87 -0.18 -11.77
CA THR A 2 16.18 -0.16 -11.11
C THR A 2 16.03 0.31 -9.66
N LEU A 3 16.66 -0.39 -8.72
CA LEU A 3 16.63 -0.08 -7.28
C LEU A 3 17.92 0.61 -6.87
N ALA A 4 17.83 1.57 -5.95
CA ALA A 4 18.99 2.29 -5.42
C ALA A 4 19.91 1.40 -4.56
N ASN A 5 19.35 0.36 -3.93
CA ASN A 5 20.07 -0.63 -3.14
C ASN A 5 19.26 -1.94 -3.06
N ARG A 6 19.81 -2.94 -2.38
CA ARG A 6 19.21 -4.29 -2.22
C ARG A 6 18.35 -4.45 -0.96
N ILE A 7 18.05 -3.36 -0.25
CA ILE A 7 17.19 -3.39 0.93
C ILE A 7 15.75 -3.24 0.45
N VAL A 8 14.93 -4.24 0.76
CA VAL A 8 13.51 -4.28 0.40
C VAL A 8 12.70 -4.45 1.67
N MET A 9 11.71 -3.59 1.84
CA MET A 9 10.72 -3.75 2.91
C MET A 9 9.62 -4.69 2.42
N SER A 10 9.42 -5.79 3.14
CA SER A 10 8.38 -6.76 2.87
C SER A 10 6.97 -6.17 3.06
N PRO A 11 5.95 -6.72 2.38
CA PRO A 11 4.57 -6.35 2.63
C PRO A 11 4.18 -6.81 4.05
N MET A 12 3.94 -5.86 4.95
CA MET A 12 3.60 -6.12 6.36
C MET A 12 2.19 -5.62 6.65
N CYS A 13 1.23 -6.55 6.80
CA CYS A 13 -0.15 -6.21 7.16
C CYS A 13 -0.22 -5.41 8.46
N GLN A 14 -0.88 -4.25 8.40
CA GLN A 14 -1.09 -3.34 9.52
C GLN A 14 -2.49 -3.46 10.12
N TYR A 15 -3.44 -4.09 9.40
CA TYR A 15 -4.81 -4.32 9.88
C TYR A 15 -5.48 -3.05 10.42
N SER A 16 -5.23 -1.93 9.76
CA SER A 16 -5.63 -0.59 10.23
C SER A 16 -6.47 0.15 9.19
N ALA A 17 -6.87 -0.52 8.11
CA ALA A 17 -7.67 0.06 7.05
C ALA A 17 -9.12 0.27 7.50
N SER A 18 -9.74 1.30 6.96
CA SER A 18 -11.17 1.57 7.18
C SER A 18 -11.91 1.27 5.90
N GLN A 19 -12.68 0.18 5.89
CA GLN A 19 -13.44 -0.30 4.72
C GLN A 19 -12.59 -0.45 3.44
N GLY A 20 -11.37 -0.98 3.57
CA GLY A 20 -10.42 -1.13 2.46
C GLY A 20 -9.69 0.14 2.05
N GLY A 21 -10.00 1.30 2.66
CA GLY A 21 -9.32 2.57 2.41
C GLY A 21 -8.09 2.77 3.29
N VAL A 22 -7.15 3.57 2.78
CA VAL A 22 -5.99 4.03 3.54
C VAL A 22 -6.45 4.95 4.67
N ALA A 23 -6.22 4.52 5.91
CA ALA A 23 -6.35 5.36 7.11
C ALA A 23 -5.06 6.16 7.41
N ASP A 24 -5.16 7.16 8.29
CA ASP A 24 -4.05 8.03 8.71
C ASP A 24 -2.82 7.26 9.21
N TRP A 25 -3.04 6.10 9.85
CA TRP A 25 -1.99 5.19 10.29
C TRP A 25 -1.03 4.83 9.15
N HIS A 26 -1.57 4.44 7.99
CA HIS A 26 -0.77 4.03 6.84
C HIS A 26 0.03 5.20 6.27
N MET A 27 -0.51 6.42 6.30
CA MET A 27 0.22 7.60 5.81
C MET A 27 1.46 7.87 6.68
N ILE A 28 1.32 7.73 8.00
CA ILE A 28 2.45 7.86 8.93
C ILE A 28 3.42 6.69 8.75
N HIS A 29 2.91 5.45 8.74
CA HIS A 29 3.72 4.24 8.64
C HIS A 29 4.49 4.14 7.33
N LEU A 30 3.78 4.21 6.19
CA LEU A 30 4.39 4.18 4.87
C LEU A 30 5.23 5.44 4.60
N GLY A 31 4.86 6.58 5.17
CA GLY A 31 5.68 7.80 5.11
C GLY A 31 7.05 7.62 5.78
N GLN A 32 7.09 7.00 6.96
CA GLN A 32 8.34 6.66 7.65
C GLN A 32 9.19 5.67 6.84
N LEU A 33 8.56 4.63 6.29
CA LEU A 33 9.25 3.64 5.46
C LEU A 33 9.75 4.25 4.15
N ALA A 34 8.97 5.13 3.52
CA ALA A 34 9.37 5.86 2.33
C ALA A 34 10.58 6.76 2.61
N LEU A 35 10.77 7.26 3.84
CA LEU A 35 11.95 8.05 4.22
C LEU A 35 13.20 7.20 4.54
N SER A 36 13.08 5.88 4.69
CA SER A 36 14.18 4.97 5.07
C SER A 36 15.31 4.83 4.05
N ARG A 37 15.10 5.29 2.80
CA ARG A 37 16.00 5.08 1.65
C ARG A 37 16.21 3.61 1.28
N ALA A 38 15.25 2.74 1.60
CA ALA A 38 15.21 1.40 1.05
C ALA A 38 15.19 1.45 -0.49
N GLY A 39 15.70 0.41 -1.15
CA GLY A 39 15.62 0.29 -2.59
C GLY A 39 14.17 0.19 -3.03
N MET A 40 13.38 -0.56 -2.27
CA MET A 40 11.96 -0.79 -2.52
C MET A 40 11.17 -0.92 -1.21
N LEU A 41 9.95 -0.42 -1.22
CA LEU A 41 8.92 -0.62 -0.22
C LEU A 41 7.74 -1.32 -0.88
N ASP A 42 7.43 -2.52 -0.43
CA ASP A 42 6.19 -3.18 -0.81
C ASP A 42 5.11 -2.86 0.22
N ILE A 43 4.00 -2.33 -0.26
CA ILE A 43 2.85 -2.01 0.59
C ILE A 43 2.20 -3.33 1.03
N GLU A 44 1.58 -3.31 2.21
CA GLU A 44 0.85 -4.47 2.73
C GLU A 44 -0.13 -5.10 1.74
N ALA A 45 -0.49 -6.34 2.02
CA ALA A 45 -1.46 -7.11 1.26
C ALA A 45 -2.74 -6.33 1.02
N SER A 46 -2.88 -5.86 -0.22
CA SER A 46 -4.00 -5.08 -0.67
C SER A 46 -4.90 -6.01 -1.45
N VAL A 47 -6.06 -6.33 -0.87
CA VAL A 47 -6.96 -7.36 -1.40
C VAL A 47 -7.73 -6.79 -2.59
N VAL A 48 -8.00 -7.62 -3.59
CA VAL A 48 -8.70 -7.21 -4.84
C VAL A 48 -10.21 -7.15 -4.74
N GLU A 49 -10.79 -7.76 -3.70
CA GLU A 49 -12.23 -7.77 -3.46
C GLU A 49 -12.56 -7.79 -1.96
N PRO A 50 -13.72 -7.26 -1.52
CA PRO A 50 -14.10 -7.24 -0.11
C PRO A 50 -14.18 -8.63 0.55
N ALA A 51 -14.42 -9.68 -0.25
CA ALA A 51 -14.58 -11.07 0.19
C ALA A 51 -13.25 -11.76 0.50
N GLY A 52 -12.16 -11.37 -0.17
CA GLY A 52 -10.82 -11.95 0.01
C GLY A 52 -10.05 -11.40 1.22
N ARG A 53 -10.71 -10.62 2.09
CA ARG A 53 -10.08 -10.02 3.27
C ARG A 53 -9.82 -11.09 4.33
N ILE A 54 -8.60 -11.12 4.86
CA ILE A 54 -8.23 -11.88 6.06
C ILE A 54 -8.93 -11.25 7.27
N THR A 55 -8.90 -9.92 7.38
CA THR A 55 -9.58 -9.17 8.45
C THR A 55 -10.42 -8.01 7.90
N PRO A 56 -11.46 -7.57 8.63
CA PRO A 56 -12.26 -6.40 8.20
C PRO A 56 -11.45 -5.11 8.00
N ALA A 57 -10.28 -5.03 8.65
CA ALA A 57 -9.36 -3.89 8.63
C ALA A 57 -8.21 -4.07 7.62
N ASP A 58 -8.35 -5.01 6.68
CA ASP A 58 -7.42 -5.18 5.57
C ASP A 58 -7.59 -4.08 4.51
N LEU A 59 -6.48 -3.78 3.87
CA LEU A 59 -6.39 -2.79 2.82
C LEU A 59 -6.96 -3.32 1.50
N GLY A 60 -7.55 -2.44 0.69
CA GLY A 60 -8.28 -2.82 -0.51
C GLY A 60 -7.87 -2.09 -1.79
N LEU A 61 -7.93 -2.80 -2.91
CA LEU A 61 -7.68 -2.31 -4.27
C LEU A 61 -8.95 -2.11 -5.10
N TRP A 62 -10.12 -2.55 -4.61
CA TRP A 62 -11.35 -2.61 -5.41
C TRP A 62 -12.06 -1.26 -5.59
N ASP A 63 -12.09 -0.38 -4.58
CA ASP A 63 -13.01 0.77 -4.58
C ASP A 63 -12.36 2.15 -4.72
N MET A 64 -11.03 2.28 -4.65
CA MET A 64 -10.44 3.59 -4.30
C MET A 64 -9.69 4.32 -5.41
N CYS A 65 -9.56 3.80 -6.63
CA CYS A 65 -8.90 4.54 -7.72
C CYS A 65 -9.85 4.72 -8.92
N GLY A 66 -10.77 5.67 -8.83
CA GLY A 66 -11.40 6.22 -10.03
C GLY A 66 -10.32 6.70 -11.00
N THR A 67 -10.52 6.51 -12.31
CA THR A 67 -9.61 6.86 -13.43
C THR A 67 -9.28 8.36 -13.57
N ALA A 68 -9.62 9.18 -12.58
CA ALA A 68 -9.36 10.61 -12.59
C ALA A 68 -7.90 10.91 -12.24
N ARG A 69 -7.31 11.90 -12.91
CA ARG A 69 -5.94 12.42 -12.69
C ARG A 69 -5.66 12.91 -11.26
N ARG A 70 -6.66 12.89 -10.36
CA ARG A 70 -6.53 13.18 -8.94
C ARG A 70 -7.00 11.96 -8.15
N CYS A 71 -6.03 11.09 -7.91
CA CYS A 71 -6.10 9.93 -7.04
C CYS A 71 -6.53 10.41 -5.63
N ASP A 72 -7.61 9.85 -5.04
CA ASP A 72 -8.07 10.18 -3.68
C ASP A 72 -6.90 10.00 -2.70
N PRO A 73 -6.60 10.92 -1.77
CA PRO A 73 -5.51 10.73 -0.81
C PRO A 73 -5.61 9.43 0.02
N ARG A 74 -6.80 8.84 0.12
CA ARG A 74 -7.06 7.54 0.76
C ARG A 74 -6.89 6.33 -0.16
N CYS A 75 -6.48 6.55 -1.40
CA CYS A 75 -6.13 5.48 -2.31
C CYS A 75 -4.66 5.10 -2.13
N ILE A 76 -4.43 3.79 -2.02
CA ILE A 76 -3.10 3.25 -1.76
C ILE A 76 -2.09 3.53 -2.88
N ARG A 77 -2.59 3.74 -4.11
CA ARG A 77 -1.74 4.08 -5.26
C ARG A 77 -1.18 5.50 -5.19
N CYS A 78 -1.72 6.36 -4.33
CA CYS A 78 -1.26 7.74 -4.21
C CYS A 78 -0.24 7.95 -3.08
N VAL A 79 0.23 6.88 -2.43
CA VAL A 79 1.30 6.96 -1.44
C VAL A 79 2.55 7.54 -2.11
N PRO A 80 3.03 8.73 -1.69
CA PRO A 80 4.09 9.43 -2.39
C PRO A 80 5.45 8.75 -2.15
N ALA A 81 6.22 8.56 -3.22
CA ALA A 81 7.65 8.28 -3.09
C ALA A 81 8.36 9.56 -2.63
N LEU A 82 8.73 9.62 -1.34
CA LEU A 82 9.36 10.80 -0.73
C LEU A 82 10.88 10.90 -1.01
N ASN A 83 11.50 9.82 -1.49
CA ASN A 83 12.91 9.78 -1.88
C ASN A 83 13.14 8.77 -3.03
N SER A 84 14.34 8.18 -3.15
CA SER A 84 14.67 7.16 -4.15
C SER A 84 13.99 5.79 -3.96
N THR A 85 13.24 5.59 -2.86
CA THR A 85 12.52 4.35 -2.57
C THR A 85 11.41 4.15 -3.59
N ARG A 86 11.42 3.00 -4.25
CA ARG A 86 10.32 2.60 -5.14
C ARG A 86 9.19 2.00 -4.32
N VAL A 87 7.97 2.48 -4.52
CA VAL A 87 6.78 1.99 -3.84
C VAL A 87 6.06 1.01 -4.79
N CYS A 88 5.88 -0.21 -4.32
CA CYS A 88 5.13 -1.27 -4.99
C CYS A 88 3.88 -1.60 -4.18
N VAL A 89 2.87 -2.13 -4.86
CA VAL A 89 1.62 -2.59 -4.26
C VAL A 89 1.60 -4.10 -4.38
N TYR A 90 1.49 -4.80 -3.26
CA TYR A 90 1.29 -6.24 -3.23
C TYR A 90 -0.19 -6.57 -3.42
N ASP A 91 -0.49 -7.16 -4.56
CA ASP A 91 -1.82 -7.69 -4.89
C ASP A 91 -2.01 -9.03 -4.19
N ALA A 92 -2.97 -9.08 -3.27
CA ALA A 92 -3.25 -10.27 -2.47
C ALA A 92 -4.53 -10.98 -2.95
N GLU A 93 -4.34 -11.96 -3.82
CA GLU A 93 -5.40 -12.86 -4.29
C GLU A 93 -5.54 -14.06 -3.34
N PHE A 94 -6.26 -13.88 -2.23
CA PHE A 94 -6.62 -14.99 -1.34
C PHE A 94 -7.81 -15.76 -1.93
N HIS A 95 -7.52 -16.79 -2.73
CA HIS A 95 -8.52 -17.75 -3.17
C HIS A 95 -8.82 -18.73 -2.03
N SER A 96 -10.07 -18.74 -1.55
CA SER A 96 -10.59 -19.74 -0.61
C SER A 96 -10.80 -21.10 -1.25
#